data_AF-A0A9E8MJA3-F1
#
_entry.id   AF-A0A9E8MJA3-F1
#
_cell.length_a   1.000
_cell.length_b   1.000
_cell.length_c   1.000
_cell.angle_alpha   90.00
_cell.angle_beta   90.00
_cell.angle_gamma   90.00
#
_symmetry.space_group_name_H-M   'P 1'
#
loop_
_entity.id
_entity.type
_entity.pdbx_description
1 polymer ?
#
loop_
_entity_poly.entity_id
_entity_poly.type
_entity_poly.pdbx_seq_one_letter_code
_entity_poly.pdbx_strand_id
1 'polypeptide(L)'
;MAKREKSTHRVITLEESFAKLAGLSLKQDDLMSEALRCIEHSLYRPAHVAAWASFFDFVHEWSMEPARIAKLRITRQNWALTDRADLRLVTDFAFIEALKASGLITNTVMKAMHGLLNKRNECAHADEYDPSVNDTLGYVDELMKRISYMQSKV
;
A
#
# COMPACT_ATOMS: atom_id res chain seq x y z
N MET A 1 0.85 34.90 -17.78
CA MET A 1 0.39 33.54 -18.12
C MET A 1 1.59 32.60 -18.04
N ALA A 2 1.77 31.91 -16.91
CA ALA A 2 2.82 30.90 -16.79
C ALA A 2 2.32 29.60 -17.42
N LYS A 3 2.86 29.23 -18.59
CA LYS A 3 2.75 27.86 -19.12
C LYS A 3 3.49 26.96 -18.11
N ARG A 4 2.76 26.27 -17.23
CA ARG A 4 3.32 25.18 -16.44
C ARG A 4 3.75 24.10 -17.43
N GLU A 5 5.05 23.84 -17.52
CA GLU A 5 5.58 22.67 -18.20
C GLU A 5 4.95 21.42 -17.57
N LYS A 6 4.03 20.76 -18.29
CA LYS A 6 3.78 19.34 -18.07
C LYS A 6 5.03 18.61 -18.55
N SER A 7 5.97 18.37 -17.64
CA SER A 7 7.18 17.58 -17.93
C SER A 7 6.75 16.21 -18.44
N THR A 8 7.03 15.93 -19.71
CA THR A 8 6.70 14.66 -20.39
C THR A 8 7.24 13.45 -19.63
N HIS A 9 8.37 13.62 -18.93
CA HIS A 9 9.00 12.58 -18.13
C HIS A 9 8.16 12.15 -16.91
N ARG A 10 7.35 13.07 -16.34
CA ARG A 10 6.45 12.77 -15.20
C ARG A 10 5.22 11.96 -15.63
N VAL A 11 4.71 12.25 -16.82
CA VAL A 11 3.57 11.53 -17.42
C VAL A 11 3.96 10.08 -17.72
N ILE A 12 5.17 9.87 -18.27
CA ILE A 12 5.70 8.54 -18.60
C ILE A 12 5.87 7.66 -17.33
N THR A 13 6.38 8.21 -16.22
CA THR A 13 6.49 7.45 -14.95
C THR A 13 5.15 7.06 -14.34
N LEU A 14 4.10 7.87 -14.56
CA LEU A 14 2.74 7.55 -14.13
C LEU A 14 2.16 6.42 -14.98
N GLU A 15 2.31 6.48 -16.31
CA GLU A 15 1.87 5.46 -17.26
C GLU A 15 2.58 4.11 -17.06
N GLU A 16 3.89 4.13 -16.76
CA GLU A 16 4.63 2.92 -16.36
C GLU A 16 4.15 2.36 -15.01
N SER A 17 3.73 3.23 -14.08
CA SER A 17 3.10 2.80 -12.83
C SER A 17 1.73 2.17 -13.08
N PHE A 18 0.95 2.70 -14.04
CA PHE A 18 -0.31 2.11 -14.50
C PHE A 18 -0.11 0.72 -15.12
N ALA A 19 0.93 0.53 -15.94
CA ALA A 19 1.21 -0.76 -16.57
C ALA A 19 1.58 -1.87 -15.55
N LYS A 20 2.08 -1.51 -14.37
CA LYS A 20 2.39 -2.44 -13.27
C LYS A 20 1.17 -2.89 -12.45
N LEU A 21 -0.03 -2.36 -12.73
CA LEU A 21 -1.27 -2.68 -11.99
C LEU A 21 -1.92 -4.02 -12.41
N ALA A 22 -1.31 -4.75 -13.35
CA ALA A 22 -1.77 -6.10 -13.71
C ALA A 22 -1.75 -7.02 -12.47
N GLY A 23 -2.94 -7.36 -11.96
CA GLY A 23 -3.12 -8.23 -10.79
C GLY A 23 -3.74 -7.56 -9.56
N LEU A 24 -4.14 -6.29 -9.66
CA LEU A 24 -5.03 -5.65 -8.68
C LEU A 24 -6.50 -5.97 -8.94
N SER A 25 -7.31 -6.01 -7.89
CA SER A 25 -8.77 -6.01 -8.02
C SER A 25 -9.26 -4.63 -8.49
N LEU A 26 -10.48 -4.56 -9.05
CA LEU A 26 -11.08 -3.30 -9.51
C LEU A 26 -11.04 -2.21 -8.42
N LYS A 27 -11.32 -2.58 -7.17
CA LYS A 27 -11.28 -1.65 -6.04
C LYS A 27 -9.86 -1.13 -5.76
N GLN A 28 -8.86 -2.00 -5.85
CA GLN A 28 -7.46 -1.61 -5.62
C GLN A 28 -6.96 -0.71 -6.75
N ASP A 29 -7.38 -0.99 -7.99
CA ASP A 29 -7.09 -0.16 -9.16
C ASP A 29 -7.74 1.22 -9.05
N ASP A 30 -9.01 1.30 -8.60
CA ASP A 30 -9.70 2.56 -8.35
C ASP A 30 -8.97 3.43 -7.31
N LEU A 31 -8.57 2.83 -6.18
CA LEU A 31 -7.85 3.53 -5.11
C LEU A 31 -6.43 3.96 -5.53
N MET A 32 -5.75 3.15 -6.34
CA MET A 32 -4.43 3.52 -6.87
C MET A 32 -4.58 4.65 -7.90
N SER A 33 -5.59 4.56 -8.77
CA SER A 33 -5.93 5.62 -9.72
C SER A 33 -6.29 6.92 -9.02
N GLU A 34 -6.99 6.87 -7.88
CA GLU A 34 -7.24 8.04 -7.04
C GLU A 34 -5.93 8.65 -6.51
N ALA A 35 -5.01 7.83 -6.01
CA ALA A 35 -3.70 8.31 -5.56
C ALA A 35 -2.93 9.02 -6.68
N LEU A 36 -2.96 8.47 -7.90
CA LEU A 36 -2.32 9.05 -9.07
C LEU A 36 -2.95 10.38 -9.48
N ARG A 37 -4.28 10.50 -9.47
CA ARG A 37 -4.99 11.78 -9.68
C ARG A 37 -4.62 12.80 -8.60
N CYS A 38 -4.50 12.39 -7.34
CA CYS A 38 -4.02 13.28 -6.28
C CYS A 38 -2.62 13.82 -6.61
N ILE A 39 -1.70 12.99 -7.10
CA ILE A 39 -0.35 13.43 -7.54
C ILE A 39 -0.44 14.45 -8.68
N GLU A 40 -1.27 14.19 -9.70
CA GLU A 40 -1.48 15.10 -10.84
C GLU A 40 -1.96 16.49 -10.41
N HIS A 41 -2.75 16.55 -9.34
CA HIS A 41 -3.29 17.78 -8.76
C HIS A 41 -2.44 18.36 -7.61
N SER A 42 -1.23 17.82 -7.39
CA SER A 42 -0.33 18.23 -6.31
C SER A 42 -0.90 18.06 -4.89
N LEU A 43 -1.81 17.10 -4.72
CA LEU A 43 -2.40 16.70 -3.46
C LEU A 43 -1.63 15.50 -2.86
N TYR A 44 -0.41 15.75 -2.38
CA TYR A 44 0.55 14.68 -2.06
C TYR A 44 0.23 13.88 -0.79
N ARG A 45 -0.33 14.52 0.23
CA ARG A 45 -0.76 13.87 1.47
C ARG A 45 -1.92 12.89 1.24
N PRO A 46 -3.04 13.27 0.61
CA PRO A 46 -4.10 12.30 0.30
C PRO A 46 -3.65 11.23 -0.70
N ALA A 47 -2.68 11.51 -1.59
CA ALA A 47 -2.10 10.49 -2.45
C ALA A 47 -1.46 9.33 -1.65
N HIS A 48 -0.71 9.63 -0.58
CA HIS A 48 -0.15 8.59 0.31
C HIS A 48 -1.24 7.76 0.99
N VAL A 49 -2.31 8.41 1.44
CA VAL A 49 -3.44 7.74 2.11
C VAL A 49 -4.17 6.81 1.13
N ALA A 50 -4.49 7.28 -0.08
CA ALA A 50 -5.15 6.49 -1.11
C ALA A 50 -4.28 5.31 -1.59
N ALA A 51 -3.00 5.55 -1.85
CA ALA A 51 -2.06 4.50 -2.27
C ALA A 51 -1.90 3.42 -1.20
N TRP A 52 -1.80 3.82 0.07
CA TRP A 52 -1.76 2.87 1.18
C TRP A 52 -3.05 2.07 1.30
N ALA A 53 -4.22 2.71 1.13
CA ALA A 53 -5.50 2.01 1.18
C ALA A 53 -5.62 0.94 0.07
N SER A 54 -5.17 1.26 -1.15
CA SER A 54 -5.06 0.28 -2.24
C SER A 54 -4.13 -0.88 -1.86
N PHE A 55 -2.91 -0.56 -1.43
CA PHE A 55 -1.90 -1.54 -1.03
C PHE A 55 -2.39 -2.47 0.08
N PHE A 56 -3.00 -1.92 1.13
CA PHE A 56 -3.40 -2.71 2.29
C PHE A 56 -4.66 -3.54 2.02
N ASP A 57 -5.56 -3.09 1.13
CA ASP A 57 -6.65 -3.92 0.63
C ASP A 57 -6.12 -5.13 -0.15
N PHE A 58 -5.08 -4.93 -0.99
CA PHE A 58 -4.38 -6.04 -1.64
C PHE A 58 -3.75 -7.00 -0.62
N VAL A 59 -3.08 -6.48 0.42
CA VAL A 59 -2.45 -7.30 1.47
C VAL A 59 -3.50 -8.15 2.21
N HIS A 60 -4.68 -7.59 2.50
CA HIS A 60 -5.79 -8.30 3.09
C HIS A 60 -6.31 -9.43 2.19
N GLU A 61 -6.53 -9.14 0.90
CA GLU A 61 -6.97 -10.13 -0.07
C GLU A 61 -5.94 -11.25 -0.25
N TRP A 62 -4.67 -10.89 -0.44
CA TRP A 62 -3.57 -11.84 -0.55
C TRP A 62 -3.50 -12.76 0.68
N SER A 63 -3.74 -12.24 1.88
CA SER A 63 -3.69 -13.00 3.13
C SER A 63 -4.85 -14.00 3.29
N MET A 64 -5.94 -13.83 2.54
CA MET A 64 -7.15 -14.67 2.64
C MET A 64 -7.05 -15.99 1.89
N GLU A 65 -5.99 -16.22 1.11
CA GLU A 65 -5.75 -17.53 0.52
C GLU A 65 -5.66 -18.62 1.61
N PRO A 66 -6.25 -19.82 1.41
CA PRO A 66 -6.45 -20.82 2.47
C PRO A 66 -5.18 -21.17 3.25
N ALA A 67 -4.05 -21.33 2.56
CA ALA A 67 -2.78 -21.67 3.19
C ALA A 67 -2.21 -20.54 4.07
N ARG A 68 -2.48 -19.27 3.72
CA ARG A 68 -1.94 -18.10 4.42
C ARG A 68 -2.82 -17.72 5.60
N ILE A 69 -4.14 -17.73 5.43
CA ILE A 69 -5.07 -17.45 6.54
C ILE A 69 -4.96 -18.52 7.64
N ALA A 70 -4.70 -19.79 7.28
CA ALA A 70 -4.43 -20.84 8.26
C ALA A 70 -3.21 -20.53 9.14
N LYS A 71 -2.10 -20.06 8.54
CA LYS A 71 -0.90 -19.65 9.31
C LYS A 71 -1.19 -18.46 10.21
N LEU A 72 -1.98 -17.49 9.75
CA LEU A 72 -2.37 -16.33 10.56
C LEU A 72 -3.23 -16.73 11.76
N ARG A 73 -4.22 -17.61 11.56
CA ARG A 73 -5.07 -18.12 12.65
C ARG A 73 -4.27 -18.88 13.72
N ILE A 74 -3.28 -19.68 13.30
CA ILE A 74 -2.37 -20.38 14.24
C ILE A 74 -1.51 -19.38 15.03
N THR A 75 -1.02 -18.34 14.35
CA THR A 75 -0.13 -17.33 14.93
C THR A 75 -0.86 -16.36 15.87
N ARG A 76 -2.11 -16.02 15.53
CA ARG A 76 -2.96 -15.07 16.26
C ARG A 76 -4.30 -15.73 16.59
N GLN A 77 -4.26 -16.69 17.50
CA GLN A 77 -5.44 -17.48 17.90
C GLN A 77 -6.56 -16.63 18.53
N ASN A 78 -6.21 -15.44 19.02
CA ASN A 78 -7.16 -14.49 19.59
C ASN A 78 -7.87 -13.62 18.54
N TRP A 79 -7.49 -13.71 17.25
CA TRP A 79 -8.19 -13.01 16.18
C TRP A 79 -9.24 -13.95 15.57
N ALA A 80 -10.51 -13.57 15.68
CA ALA A 80 -11.62 -14.29 15.07
C ALA A 80 -11.69 -14.01 13.55
N LEU A 81 -10.65 -14.41 12.82
CA LEU A 81 -10.55 -14.18 11.37
C LEU A 81 -11.40 -15.19 10.61
N THR A 82 -12.59 -14.82 10.18
CA THR A 82 -13.50 -15.64 9.36
C THR A 82 -13.45 -15.20 7.90
N ASP A 83 -13.54 -13.90 7.67
CA ASP A 83 -13.53 -13.30 6.34
C ASP A 83 -12.59 -12.08 6.25
N ARG A 84 -12.55 -11.46 5.06
CA ARG A 84 -11.69 -10.30 4.80
C ARG A 84 -12.05 -9.06 5.63
N ALA A 85 -13.32 -8.89 6.00
CA ALA A 85 -13.76 -7.74 6.78
C ALA A 85 -13.20 -7.78 8.20
N ASP A 86 -13.01 -8.98 8.77
CA ASP A 86 -12.39 -9.14 10.10
C ASP A 86 -10.97 -8.57 10.16
N LEU A 87 -10.21 -8.62 9.07
CA LEU A 87 -8.86 -8.05 9.01
C LEU A 87 -8.87 -6.52 9.19
N ARG A 88 -9.97 -5.85 8.83
CA ARG A 88 -10.11 -4.39 8.98
C ARG A 88 -10.31 -3.97 10.45
N LEU A 89 -10.65 -4.91 11.33
CA LEU A 89 -10.76 -4.67 12.77
C LEU A 89 -9.40 -4.70 13.46
N VAL A 90 -8.37 -5.20 12.76
CA VAL A 90 -6.99 -5.25 13.23
C VAL A 90 -6.26 -4.02 12.75
N THR A 91 -5.42 -3.42 13.59
CA THR A 91 -4.59 -2.29 13.16
C THR A 91 -3.54 -2.76 12.14
N ASP A 92 -3.28 -1.94 11.13
CA ASP A 92 -2.29 -2.26 10.08
C ASP A 92 -0.94 -2.66 10.68
N PHE A 93 -0.51 -1.96 11.74
CA PHE A 93 0.73 -2.26 12.46
C PHE A 93 0.73 -3.71 13.01
N ALA A 94 -0.32 -4.09 13.74
CA ALA A 94 -0.42 -5.41 14.34
C ALA A 94 -0.57 -6.50 13.27
N PHE A 95 -1.29 -6.20 12.18
CA PHE A 95 -1.44 -7.10 11.05
C PHE A 95 -0.11 -7.39 10.37
N ILE A 96 0.71 -6.37 10.10
CA ILE A 96 2.06 -6.52 9.55
C ILE A 96 2.94 -7.39 10.46
N GLU A 97 2.88 -7.19 11.79
CA GLU A 97 3.59 -8.04 12.75
C GLU A 97 3.14 -9.50 12.68
N ALA A 98 1.84 -9.75 12.50
CA ALA A 98 1.31 -11.09 12.35
C ALA A 98 1.76 -11.76 11.05
N LEU A 99 1.87 -11.02 9.93
CA LEU A 99 2.44 -11.54 8.68
C LEU A 99 3.88 -12.03 8.87
N LYS A 100 4.70 -11.28 9.61
CA LYS A 100 6.07 -11.70 9.94
C LYS A 100 6.07 -12.91 10.87
N ALA A 101 5.28 -12.87 11.94
CA ALA A 101 5.23 -13.95 12.93
C ALA A 101 4.73 -15.28 12.34
N SER A 102 3.86 -15.22 11.34
CA SER A 102 3.36 -16.39 10.58
C SER A 102 4.32 -16.88 9.48
N GLY A 103 5.47 -16.21 9.32
CA GLY A 103 6.48 -16.56 8.30
C GLY A 103 6.05 -16.24 6.87
N LEU A 104 5.02 -15.41 6.68
CA LEU A 104 4.52 -15.00 5.36
C LEU A 104 5.40 -13.93 4.72
N ILE A 105 6.05 -13.10 5.54
CA ILE A 105 7.01 -12.09 5.12
C ILE A 105 8.29 -12.16 5.97
N THR A 106 9.38 -11.60 5.45
CA THR A 106 10.63 -11.51 6.20
C THR A 106 10.62 -10.33 7.16
N ASN A 107 11.55 -10.34 8.13
CA ASN A 107 11.75 -9.23 9.06
C ASN A 107 12.07 -7.91 8.33
N THR A 108 12.83 -7.98 7.24
CA THR A 108 13.17 -6.82 6.40
C THR A 108 11.93 -6.21 5.75
N VAL A 109 11.03 -7.05 5.23
CA VAL A 109 9.78 -6.59 4.59
C VAL A 109 8.84 -5.96 5.62
N MET A 110 8.71 -6.56 6.81
CA MET A 110 7.92 -5.98 7.90
C MET A 110 8.41 -4.58 8.29
N LYS A 111 9.73 -4.40 8.49
CA LYS A 111 10.31 -3.08 8.80
C LYS A 111 10.05 -2.06 7.68
N ALA A 112 10.16 -2.48 6.42
CA ALA A 112 9.85 -1.61 5.28
C ALA A 112 8.37 -1.19 5.27
N MET A 113 7.44 -2.13 5.50
CA MET A 113 6.01 -1.84 5.58
C MET A 113 5.67 -0.91 6.74
N HIS A 114 6.29 -1.06 7.91
CA HIS A 114 6.12 -0.12 9.02
C HIS A 114 6.63 1.29 8.69
N GLY A 115 7.76 1.39 8.00
CA GLY A 115 8.25 2.69 7.52
C GLY A 115 7.25 3.38 6.57
N LEU A 116 6.61 2.62 5.68
CA LEU A 116 5.57 3.13 4.77
C LEU A 116 4.27 3.48 5.51
N LEU A 117 3.89 2.70 6.52
CA LEU A 117 2.75 3.00 7.39
C LEU A 117 2.97 4.31 8.15
N ASN A 118 4.17 4.54 8.68
CA ASN A 118 4.50 5.77 9.39
C ASN A 118 4.35 7.00 8.49
N LYS A 119 4.89 6.96 7.26
CA LYS A 119 4.72 8.04 6.28
C LYS A 119 3.25 8.31 5.94
N ARG A 120 2.43 7.25 5.83
CA ARG A 120 0.98 7.40 5.65
C ARG A 120 0.34 8.09 6.85
N ASN A 121 0.74 7.71 8.06
CA ASN A 121 0.19 8.29 9.28
C ASN A 121 0.53 9.78 9.39
N GLU A 122 1.78 10.18 9.09
CA GLU A 122 2.18 11.60 9.03
C GLU A 122 1.34 12.38 8.01
N CYS A 123 0.98 11.77 6.87
CA CYS A 123 0.06 12.37 5.89
C CYS A 123 -1.40 12.48 6.35
N ALA A 124 -1.84 11.63 7.29
CA ALA A 124 -3.22 11.58 7.77
C ALA A 124 -3.45 12.41 9.06
N HIS A 125 -2.41 12.69 9.83
CA HIS A 125 -2.45 13.50 11.05
C HIS A 125 -2.08 14.96 10.78
N ALA A 126 -2.45 15.90 11.65
CA ALA A 126 -2.15 17.33 11.45
C ALA A 126 -0.70 17.69 11.79
N ASP A 127 0.26 16.90 11.29
CA ASP A 127 1.69 17.09 11.51
C ASP A 127 2.29 18.01 10.42
N GLU A 128 3.51 18.50 10.65
CA GLU A 128 4.24 19.37 9.71
C GLU A 128 4.77 18.63 8.47
N TYR A 129 4.48 17.33 8.32
CA TYR A 129 4.94 16.54 7.19
C TYR A 129 4.22 16.94 5.88
N ASP A 130 4.99 17.54 4.98
CA ASP A 130 4.54 17.95 3.65
C ASP A 130 5.40 17.27 2.57
N PRO A 131 4.96 16.12 2.03
CA PRO A 131 5.72 15.37 1.04
C PRO A 131 5.79 16.11 -0.30
N SER A 132 6.95 16.07 -0.95
CA SER A 132 7.10 16.54 -2.33
C SER A 132 6.57 15.52 -3.34
N VAL A 133 6.45 15.95 -4.61
CA VAL A 133 6.10 15.04 -5.72
C VAL A 133 7.04 13.83 -5.82
N ASN A 134 8.34 14.02 -5.56
CA ASN A 134 9.33 12.95 -5.63
C ASN A 134 9.17 11.97 -4.46
N ASP A 135 8.85 12.48 -3.26
CA ASP A 135 8.57 11.64 -2.10
C ASP A 135 7.33 10.78 -2.35
N THR A 136 6.27 11.36 -2.90
CA THR A 136 5.03 10.65 -3.22
C THR A 136 5.21 9.61 -4.30
N LEU A 137 5.90 9.94 -5.40
CA LEU A 137 6.18 8.97 -6.46
C LEU A 137 7.06 7.82 -5.95
N GLY A 138 8.07 8.13 -5.13
CA GLY A 138 8.90 7.12 -4.48
C GLY A 138 8.10 6.24 -3.52
N TYR A 139 7.15 6.81 -2.79
CA TYR A 139 6.25 6.08 -1.90
C TYR A 139 5.38 5.08 -2.67
N VAL A 140 4.74 5.53 -3.76
CA VAL A 140 3.90 4.68 -4.62
C VAL A 140 4.72 3.55 -5.26
N ASP A 141 5.89 3.85 -5.83
CA ASP A 141 6.76 2.83 -6.42
C ASP A 141 7.21 1.79 -5.39
N GLU A 142 7.49 2.23 -4.15
CA GLU A 142 7.85 1.33 -3.07
C GLU A 142 6.70 0.40 -2.67
N LEU A 143 5.46 0.89 -2.59
CA LEU A 143 4.28 0.05 -2.37
C LEU A 143 4.10 -0.97 -3.50
N MET A 144 4.26 -0.56 -4.76
CA MET A 144 4.15 -1.45 -5.92
C MET A 144 5.20 -2.57 -5.87
N LYS A 145 6.45 -2.27 -5.48
CA LYS A 145 7.48 -3.29 -5.24
C LYS A 145 7.08 -4.28 -4.15
N ARG A 146 6.35 -3.86 -3.11
CA ARG A 146 5.85 -4.76 -2.05
C ARG A 146 4.74 -5.67 -2.57
N ILE A 147 3.84 -5.15 -3.40
CA ILE A 147 2.82 -5.95 -4.08
C ILE A 147 3.48 -7.04 -4.93
N SER A 148 4.43 -6.67 -5.80
CA SER A 148 5.13 -7.64 -6.65
C SER A 148 5.89 -8.69 -5.84
N TYR A 149 6.56 -8.29 -4.75
CA TYR A 149 7.21 -9.23 -3.85
C TYR A 149 6.22 -10.25 -3.27
N MET A 150 5.05 -9.80 -2.79
CA MET A 150 4.04 -10.68 -2.20
C MET A 150 3.39 -11.58 -3.25
N GLN A 151 3.15 -11.08 -4.47
CA GLN A 151 2.68 -11.90 -5.59
C GLN A 151 3.67 -13.02 -5.97
N SER A 152 4.98 -12.80 -5.83
CA SER A 152 6.00 -13.84 -6.07
C SER A 152 6.03 -14.94 -4.99
N LYS A 153 5.37 -14.71 -3.85
CA LYS A 153 5.23 -15.69 -2.77
C LYS A 153 3.94 -16.48 -2.97
N VAL A 154 3.97 -17.39 -3.96
CA VAL A 154 2.91 -18.39 -4.17
C VAL A 154 2.90 -19.38 -3.02
#